data_AF-A0A4U5Q7S1-F1
#
_entry.id   AF-A0A4U5Q7S1-F1
#
_cell.length_a   1.000
_cell.length_b   1.000
_cell.length_c   1.000
_cell.angle_alpha   90.00
_cell.angle_beta   90.00
_cell.angle_gamma   90.00
#
_symmetry.space_group_name_H-M   'P 1'
#
loop_
_entity.id
_entity.type
_entity.pdbx_description
1 polymer ?
#
loop_
_entity_poly.entity_id
_entity_poly.type
_entity_poly.pdbx_seq_one_letter_code
_entity_poly.pdbx_strand_id
1 'polypeptide(L)'
;MGYKIESVFIMVGIVSCLISVAHAAQGNAVFYEPPYTPSKCFGNRNDGVMVAGVSDTLWNGGKACGRKYRVSCIRGANQAPKPCKQGSVVVTVVDYCSKGCNGVINLSKDAFSRIADPNAGKVVIQYDQV
;
A
#
# COMPACT_ATOMS: atom_id res chain seq x y z
N MET A 1 -6.73 11.61 -52.17
CA MET A 1 -7.00 10.50 -51.23
C MET A 1 -7.75 11.07 -50.04
N GLY A 2 -9.07 11.25 -50.16
CA GLY A 2 -9.88 11.91 -49.13
C GLY A 2 -10.39 10.89 -48.12
N TYR A 3 -9.87 10.92 -46.89
CA TYR A 3 -10.41 10.11 -45.81
C TYR A 3 -11.84 10.61 -45.51
N LYS A 4 -12.85 9.75 -45.67
CA LYS A 4 -14.24 10.09 -45.36
C LYS A 4 -14.35 10.42 -43.88
N ILE A 5 -14.94 11.57 -43.57
CA ILE A 5 -15.10 12.13 -42.22
C ILE A 5 -15.76 11.11 -41.26
N GLU A 6 -16.65 10.25 -41.74
CA GLU A 6 -17.26 9.17 -40.95
C GLU A 6 -16.25 8.13 -40.45
N SER A 7 -15.25 7.77 -41.28
CA SER A 7 -14.18 6.86 -40.88
C SER A 7 -13.26 7.48 -39.82
N VAL A 8 -13.13 8.81 -39.81
CA VAL A 8 -12.39 9.54 -38.78
C VAL A 8 -13.12 9.50 -37.44
N PHE A 9 -14.44 9.70 -37.42
CA PHE A 9 -15.23 9.64 -36.19
C PHE A 9 -15.23 8.24 -35.55
N ILE A 10 -15.30 7.17 -36.36
CA ILE A 10 -15.23 5.79 -35.88
C ILE A 10 -13.86 5.50 -35.23
N MET A 11 -12.77 5.96 -35.87
CA MET A 11 -11.41 5.78 -35.33
C MET A 11 -11.19 6.57 -34.03
N VAL A 12 -11.73 7.80 -33.93
CA VAL A 12 -11.66 8.61 -32.71
C VAL A 12 -12.43 7.96 -31.56
N GLY A 13 -13.60 7.35 -31.83
CA GLY A 13 -14.37 6.61 -30.83
C GLY A 13 -13.66 5.37 -30.29
N ILE A 14 -12.95 4.63 -31.15
CA ILE A 14 -12.19 3.42 -30.76
C ILE A 14 -10.95 3.80 -29.91
N VAL A 15 -10.28 4.91 -30.21
CA VAL A 15 -9.11 5.39 -29.45
C VAL A 15 -9.52 5.97 -28.09
N SER A 16 -10.72 6.56 -27.97
CA SER A 16 -11.26 7.10 -26.72
C SER A 16 -11.48 6.05 -25.61
N CYS A 17 -11.57 4.76 -25.96
CA CYS A 17 -11.84 3.68 -25.00
C CYS A 17 -10.59 3.12 -24.30
N LEU A 18 -9.38 3.61 -24.60
CA LEU A 18 -8.12 3.13 -24.01
C LEU A 18 -7.68 3.92 -22.77
N ILE A 19 -8.63 4.44 -21.99
CA ILE A 19 -8.32 5.05 -20.69
C ILE A 19 -8.05 3.92 -19.70
N SER A 20 -6.78 3.49 -19.61
CA SER A 20 -6.33 2.57 -18.57
C SER A 20 -6.45 3.23 -17.21
N VAL A 21 -7.53 2.94 -16.47
CA VAL A 21 -7.68 3.37 -15.09
C VAL A 21 -6.77 2.50 -14.21
N ALA A 22 -5.57 3.00 -13.91
CA ALA A 22 -4.68 2.38 -12.94
C ALA A 22 -5.29 2.51 -11.53
N HIS A 23 -6.05 1.51 -11.11
CA HIS A 23 -6.52 1.40 -9.74
C HIS A 23 -5.38 0.88 -8.87
N ALA A 24 -4.82 1.74 -8.03
CA ALA A 24 -3.92 1.29 -6.98
C ALA A 24 -4.67 0.41 -5.98
N ALA A 25 -3.99 -0.61 -5.46
CA ALA A 25 -4.58 -1.54 -4.51
C ALA A 25 -4.97 -0.80 -3.23
N GLN A 26 -6.08 -1.22 -2.62
CA GLN A 26 -6.54 -0.68 -1.34
C GLN A 26 -6.64 -1.77 -0.30
N GLY A 27 -6.52 -1.39 0.97
CA GLY A 27 -6.74 -2.30 2.07
C GLY A 27 -6.54 -1.61 3.42
N ASN A 28 -6.71 -2.36 4.50
CA ASN A 28 -6.45 -1.85 5.84
C ASN A 28 -4.96 -1.85 6.13
N ALA A 29 -4.48 -0.81 6.82
CA ALA A 29 -3.20 -0.82 7.50
C ALA A 29 -3.39 -0.62 9.00
N VAL A 30 -2.54 -1.30 9.75
CA VAL A 30 -2.33 -1.11 11.19
C VAL A 30 -0.84 -0.87 11.43
N PHE A 31 -0.43 -0.79 12.68
CA PHE A 31 0.99 -0.72 13.03
C PHE A 31 1.40 -1.64 14.17
N TYR A 32 2.71 -1.87 14.27
CA TYR A 32 3.36 -2.56 15.37
C TYR A 32 4.50 -1.71 15.95
N GLU A 33 4.72 -1.88 17.26
CA GLU A 33 5.78 -1.21 18.00
C GLU A 33 7.14 -1.89 17.77
N PRO A 34 8.27 -1.18 17.93
CA PRO A 34 9.58 -1.81 17.97
C PRO A 34 9.70 -2.82 19.15
N PRO A 35 10.62 -3.79 19.07
CA PRO A 35 11.65 -3.92 18.04
C PRO A 35 11.13 -4.50 16.71
N TYR A 36 11.67 -4.03 15.59
CA TYR A 36 11.34 -4.53 14.23
C TYR A 36 12.17 -5.76 13.82
N THR A 37 12.93 -6.30 14.77
CA THR A 37 13.75 -7.51 14.64
C THR A 37 13.47 -8.45 15.83
N PRO A 38 13.58 -9.78 15.65
CA PRO A 38 13.86 -10.46 14.39
C PRO A 38 12.67 -10.39 13.44
N SER A 39 12.96 -10.25 12.14
CA SER A 39 11.95 -10.24 11.09
C SER A 39 11.92 -11.59 10.35
N LYS A 40 10.75 -11.99 9.82
CA LYS A 40 10.64 -13.26 9.08
C LYS A 40 11.53 -13.33 7.84
N CYS A 41 11.79 -12.20 7.18
CA CYS A 41 12.60 -12.17 5.97
C CYS A 41 14.11 -12.20 6.26
N PHE A 42 14.58 -11.47 7.28
CA PHE A 42 16.00 -11.15 7.44
C PHE A 42 16.57 -11.42 8.84
N GLY A 43 15.79 -12.05 9.72
CA GLY A 43 16.24 -12.36 11.08
C GLY A 43 16.61 -11.09 11.84
N ASN A 44 17.81 -11.04 12.40
CA ASN A 44 18.29 -9.92 13.23
C ASN A 44 18.85 -8.74 12.42
N ARG A 45 18.73 -8.73 11.08
CA ARG A 45 19.19 -7.59 10.29
C ARG A 45 18.32 -6.38 10.59
N ASN A 46 18.96 -5.25 10.91
CA ASN A 46 18.28 -3.97 11.06
C ASN A 46 18.09 -3.31 9.70
N ASP A 47 16.86 -3.36 9.18
CA ASP A 47 16.44 -2.73 7.92
C ASP A 47 15.88 -1.31 8.10
N GLY A 48 16.08 -0.72 9.29
CA GLY A 48 15.61 0.61 9.65
C GLY A 48 14.16 0.64 10.12
N VAL A 49 13.60 1.85 10.14
CA VAL A 49 12.26 2.10 10.71
C VAL A 49 11.16 2.26 9.66
N MET A 50 11.49 2.36 8.37
CA MET A 50 10.50 2.44 7.28
C MET A 50 10.26 1.03 6.72
N VAL A 51 9.70 0.17 7.57
CA VAL A 51 9.52 -1.25 7.31
C VAL A 51 8.07 -1.67 7.54
N ALA A 52 7.70 -2.84 7.01
CA ALA A 52 6.39 -3.42 7.21
C ALA A 52 6.44 -4.94 7.27
N GLY A 53 5.53 -5.50 8.06
CA GLY A 53 5.05 -6.86 7.88
C GLY A 53 3.87 -6.89 6.91
N VAL A 54 3.63 -8.02 6.27
CA VAL A 54 2.45 -8.20 5.42
C VAL A 54 1.64 -9.43 5.77
N SER A 55 0.33 -9.38 5.54
CA SER A 55 -0.58 -10.53 5.70
C SER A 55 -0.42 -11.53 4.54
N ASP A 56 -1.12 -12.66 4.63
CA ASP A 56 -1.20 -13.69 3.57
C ASP A 56 -1.51 -13.14 2.18
N THR A 57 -2.30 -12.06 2.13
CA THR A 57 -2.68 -11.36 0.89
C THR A 57 -1.47 -10.98 0.05
N LEU A 58 -0.37 -10.56 0.69
CA LEU A 58 0.85 -10.13 0.00
C LEU A 58 2.03 -11.08 0.24
N TRP A 59 2.04 -11.84 1.35
CA TRP A 59 3.18 -12.65 1.78
C TRP A 59 3.72 -13.59 0.71
N ASN A 60 2.83 -14.28 0.00
CA ASN A 60 3.15 -15.17 -1.13
C ASN A 60 4.31 -16.13 -0.84
N GLY A 61 4.25 -16.82 0.31
CA GLY A 61 5.28 -17.77 0.73
C GLY A 61 6.67 -17.17 0.92
N GLY A 62 6.76 -15.87 1.27
CA GLY A 62 8.03 -15.16 1.45
C GLY A 62 8.53 -14.42 0.21
N LYS A 63 7.86 -14.57 -0.95
CA LYS A 63 8.21 -13.80 -2.16
C LYS A 63 7.99 -12.29 -2.01
N ALA A 64 7.31 -11.86 -0.95
CA ALA A 64 7.15 -10.46 -0.58
C ALA A 64 8.42 -9.82 0.02
N CYS A 65 9.34 -10.62 0.56
CA CYS A 65 10.52 -10.11 1.25
C CYS A 65 11.34 -9.16 0.38
N GLY A 66 11.66 -7.99 0.92
CA GLY A 66 12.42 -6.94 0.24
C GLY A 66 11.64 -6.10 -0.76
N ARG A 67 10.38 -6.45 -1.09
CA ARG A 67 9.53 -5.58 -1.92
C ARG A 67 9.28 -4.26 -1.21
N LYS A 68 9.19 -3.19 -1.99
CA LYS A 68 8.85 -1.87 -1.49
C LYS A 68 7.44 -1.48 -1.91
N TYR A 69 6.71 -0.89 -0.99
CA TYR A 69 5.39 -0.34 -1.27
C TYR A 69 5.36 1.14 -0.93
N ARG A 70 4.86 1.95 -1.85
CA ARG A 70 4.36 3.28 -1.53
C ARG A 70 2.99 3.12 -0.90
N VAL A 71 2.76 3.77 0.22
CA VAL A 71 1.54 3.66 1.02
C VAL A 71 1.03 5.05 1.37
N SER A 72 -0.26 5.28 1.15
CA SER A 72 -0.95 6.55 1.46
C SER A 72 -2.24 6.26 2.23
N CYS A 73 -2.52 7.03 3.29
CA CYS A 73 -3.81 6.96 3.98
C CYS A 73 -4.88 7.64 3.14
N ILE A 74 -5.98 6.96 2.86
CA ILE A 74 -7.09 7.51 2.07
C ILE A 74 -8.32 7.83 2.92
N ARG A 75 -8.56 7.08 4.01
CA ARG A 75 -9.62 7.37 4.99
C ARG A 75 -9.45 6.60 6.29
N GLY A 76 -10.25 6.95 7.28
CA GLY A 76 -10.40 6.15 8.51
C GLY A 76 -11.01 4.77 8.25
N ALA A 77 -10.60 3.81 9.07
CA ALA A 77 -11.22 2.49 9.14
C ALA A 77 -12.19 2.37 10.35
N ASN A 78 -12.29 3.41 11.18
CA ASN A 78 -13.12 3.48 12.38
C ASN A 78 -13.52 4.94 12.67
N GLN A 79 -14.08 5.20 13.84
CA GLN A 79 -14.62 6.50 14.24
C GLN A 79 -13.55 7.53 14.69
N ALA A 80 -12.26 7.20 14.59
CA ALA A 80 -11.20 8.13 14.97
C ALA A 80 -11.27 9.43 14.13
N PRO A 81 -11.22 10.61 14.76
CA PRO A 81 -11.33 11.87 14.04
C PRO A 81 -10.06 12.15 13.23
N LYS A 82 -10.21 12.53 11.96
CA LYS A 82 -9.12 12.94 11.05
C LYS A 82 -7.89 12.01 11.07
N PRO A 83 -8.06 10.71 10.76
CA PRO A 83 -7.01 9.73 10.99
C PRO A 83 -5.87 9.78 9.97
N CYS A 84 -6.09 10.38 8.80
CA CYS A 84 -5.08 10.49 7.74
C CYS A 84 -4.29 11.79 7.80
N LYS A 85 -2.98 11.67 7.53
CA LYS A 85 -2.08 12.78 7.20
C LYS A 85 -1.91 12.83 5.69
N GLN A 86 -1.56 14.01 5.16
CA GLN A 86 -1.24 14.16 3.75
C GLN A 86 0.11 13.51 3.42
N GLY A 87 0.22 12.94 2.22
CA GLY A 87 1.45 12.36 1.70
C GLY A 87 1.45 10.82 1.67
N SER A 88 2.63 10.28 1.42
CA SER A 88 2.87 8.84 1.30
C SER A 88 4.19 8.45 1.96
N VAL A 89 4.32 7.19 2.33
CA VAL A 89 5.58 6.61 2.82
C VAL A 89 5.96 5.42 1.95
N VAL A 90 7.25 5.23 1.69
CA VAL A 90 7.76 4.00 1.07
C VAL A 90 8.30 3.10 2.17
N VAL A 91 7.78 1.88 2.25
CA VAL A 91 8.20 0.87 3.24
C VAL A 91 8.76 -0.37 2.57
N THR A 92 9.73 -1.01 3.23
CA THR A 92 10.28 -2.30 2.82
C THR A 92 9.57 -3.43 3.57
N VAL A 93 9.14 -4.47 2.86
CA VAL A 93 8.58 -5.67 3.50
C VAL A 93 9.72 -6.49 4.11
N VAL A 94 9.69 -6.60 5.44
CA VAL A 94 10.69 -7.35 6.21
C VAL A 94 10.07 -8.50 6.99
N ASP A 95 8.75 -8.51 7.19
CA ASP A 95 8.11 -9.48 8.09
C ASP A 95 6.83 -10.11 7.55
N TYR A 96 6.46 -11.24 8.14
CA TYR A 96 5.21 -11.94 7.89
C TYR A 96 4.30 -11.83 9.09
N CYS A 97 3.16 -11.20 8.87
CA CYS A 97 2.13 -10.98 9.86
C CYS A 97 1.08 -12.08 9.72
N SER A 98 1.35 -13.22 10.35
CA SER A 98 0.62 -14.49 10.10
C SER A 98 -0.80 -14.53 10.69
N LYS A 99 -0.97 -14.15 11.97
CA LYS A 99 -2.26 -14.25 12.67
C LYS A 99 -2.67 -12.90 13.24
N GLY A 100 -3.93 -12.54 13.00
CA GLY A 100 -4.51 -11.31 13.56
C GLY A 100 -3.91 -10.03 12.97
N CYS A 101 -3.40 -10.08 11.74
CA CYS A 101 -2.69 -8.96 11.14
C CYS A 101 -3.52 -7.68 11.03
N ASN A 102 -4.85 -7.76 11.09
CA ASN A 102 -5.80 -6.65 11.12
C ASN A 102 -5.69 -5.63 9.97
N GLY A 103 -4.78 -5.88 9.02
CA GLY A 103 -4.46 -5.11 7.83
C GLY A 103 -3.69 -5.95 6.82
N VAL A 104 -3.73 -5.54 5.56
CA VAL A 104 -2.93 -6.16 4.48
C VAL A 104 -1.45 -5.83 4.61
N ILE A 105 -1.16 -4.62 5.11
CA ILE A 105 0.18 -4.13 5.45
C ILE A 105 0.15 -3.72 6.93
N ASN A 106 1.02 -4.33 7.73
CA ASN A 106 1.27 -3.96 9.11
C ASN A 106 2.52 -3.08 9.14
N LEU A 107 2.35 -1.78 9.23
CA LEU A 107 3.44 -0.81 9.14
C LEU A 107 4.22 -0.76 10.47
N SER A 108 5.50 -0.44 10.43
CA SER A 108 6.17 0.07 11.63
C SER A 108 5.42 1.31 12.17
N LYS A 109 5.44 1.54 13.48
CA LYS A 109 4.84 2.75 14.05
C LYS A 109 5.40 4.03 13.43
N ASP A 110 6.70 4.06 13.15
CA ASP A 110 7.35 5.19 12.48
C ASP A 110 6.75 5.44 11.09
N ALA A 111 6.55 4.39 10.27
CA ALA A 111 5.96 4.53 8.95
C ALA A 111 4.48 4.89 9.02
N PHE A 112 3.71 4.26 9.91
CA PHE A 112 2.30 4.59 10.13
C PHE A 112 2.13 6.05 10.53
N SER A 113 2.99 6.56 11.42
CA SER A 113 2.97 7.95 11.88
C SER A 113 3.26 8.97 10.78
N ARG A 114 3.82 8.55 9.62
CA ARG A 114 3.98 9.44 8.46
C ARG A 114 2.67 9.67 7.71
N ILE A 115 1.77 8.70 7.70
CA ILE A 115 0.54 8.75 6.89
C ILE A 115 -0.73 8.85 7.73
N ALA A 116 -0.67 8.58 9.04
CA ALA A 116 -1.83 8.55 9.90
C ALA A 116 -1.50 8.97 11.34
N ASP A 117 -2.53 9.29 12.11
CA ASP A 117 -2.45 9.43 13.57
C ASP A 117 -2.44 8.03 14.22
N PRO A 118 -1.39 7.64 14.97
CA PRO A 118 -1.36 6.36 15.70
C PRO A 118 -2.57 6.12 16.60
N ASN A 119 -3.22 7.17 17.12
CA ASN A 119 -4.45 7.02 17.91
C ASN A 119 -5.61 6.41 17.11
N ALA A 120 -5.58 6.50 15.77
CA ALA A 120 -6.56 5.83 14.93
C ALA A 120 -6.43 4.30 14.98
N GLY A 121 -5.24 3.77 15.22
CA GLY A 121 -4.92 2.33 15.28
C GLY A 121 -5.03 1.57 13.95
N LYS A 122 -5.98 1.96 13.09
CA LYS A 122 -6.29 1.34 11.82
C LYS A 122 -6.80 2.38 10.82
N VAL A 123 -6.28 2.34 9.61
CA VAL A 123 -6.70 3.21 8.50
C VAL A 123 -6.88 2.40 7.23
N VAL A 124 -7.66 2.94 6.29
CA VAL A 124 -7.69 2.42 4.93
C VAL A 124 -6.62 3.14 4.13
N ILE A 125 -5.76 2.35 3.50
CA ILE A 125 -4.66 2.80 2.68
C ILE A 125 -4.90 2.46 1.22
N GLN A 126 -4.25 3.25 0.37
CA GLN A 126 -3.90 2.88 -0.99
C GLN A 126 -2.41 2.52 -1.02
N TYR A 127 -2.04 1.50 -1.79
CA TYR A 127 -0.66 1.09 -1.94
C TYR A 127 -0.34 0.55 -3.34
N ASP A 128 0.91 0.76 -3.74
CA ASP A 128 1.48 0.30 -5.00
C ASP A 128 2.93 -0.14 -4.77
N GLN A 129 3.35 -1.18 -5.48
CA GLN A 129 4.73 -1.64 -5.42
C GLN A 129 5.60 -0.67 -6.23
N VAL A 130 6.76 -0.29 -5.67
CA VAL A 130 7.75 0.62 -6.30
C VAL A 130 9.08 -0.05 -6.57
#